data_AF-A0A1H2YHK8-F1
#
_entry.id   AF-A0A1H2YHK8-F1
#
_cell.length_a   1.000
_cell.length_b   1.000
_cell.length_c   1.000
_cell.angle_alpha   90.00
_cell.angle_beta   90.00
_cell.angle_gamma   90.00
#
_symmetry.space_group_name_H-M   'P 1'
#
loop_
_entity.id
_entity.type
_entity.pdbx_description
1 polymer ?
#
loop_
_entity_poly.entity_id
_entity_poly.type
_entity_poly.pdbx_seq_one_letter_code
_entity_poly.pdbx_strand_id
1 'polypeptide(L)'
;MLRAVILMCVVFPALTACDGWRSVGKGVEVSDLPPAARLECKSPAAFLRAGDFEIIAGRMGDELIRCEQRRGLAVQGFDGVRDAVATK
;
A
#
# COMPACT_ATOMS: atom_id res chain seq x y z
N MET A 1 9.94 -55.52 -0.11
CA MET A 1 9.77 -54.48 0.94
C MET A 1 10.51 -53.19 0.60
N LEU A 2 11.76 -53.23 0.13
CA LEU A 2 12.56 -52.03 -0.24
C LEU A 2 11.90 -51.09 -1.28
N ARG A 3 11.18 -51.66 -2.27
CA ARG A 3 10.48 -50.90 -3.33
C ARG A 3 9.34 -50.01 -2.82
N ALA A 4 8.65 -50.42 -1.75
CA ALA A 4 7.54 -49.66 -1.18
C ALA A 4 8.04 -48.45 -0.36
N VAL A 5 9.20 -48.59 0.28
CA VAL A 5 9.83 -47.53 1.08
C VAL A 5 10.34 -46.40 0.18
N ILE A 6 10.95 -46.73 -0.95
CA ILE A 6 11.43 -45.74 -1.93
C ILE A 6 10.25 -44.95 -2.52
N LEU A 7 9.14 -45.62 -2.82
CA LEU A 7 7.94 -44.94 -3.33
C LEU A 7 7.36 -43.96 -2.31
N MET A 8 7.37 -44.34 -1.02
CA MET A 8 6.85 -43.51 0.07
C MET A 8 7.74 -42.28 0.33
N CYS A 9 9.06 -42.40 0.21
CA CYS A 9 10.00 -41.28 0.40
C CYS A 9 9.95 -40.22 -0.71
N VAL A 10 9.50 -40.55 -1.92
CA VAL A 10 9.41 -39.58 -3.04
C VAL A 10 8.06 -38.89 -3.10
N VAL A 11 6.99 -39.57 -2.68
CA VAL A 11 5.62 -39.03 -2.73
C VAL A 11 5.32 -38.06 -1.59
N PHE A 12 5.86 -38.30 -0.39
CA PHE A 12 5.68 -37.40 0.76
C PHE A 12 6.21 -35.97 0.56
N PRO A 13 7.44 -35.73 0.06
CA PRO A 13 7.93 -34.37 -0.14
C PRO A 13 7.19 -33.63 -1.27
N ALA A 14 6.54 -34.34 -2.21
CA ALA A 14 5.70 -33.72 -3.23
C ALA A 14 4.32 -33.28 -2.68
N LEU A 15 3.82 -33.93 -1.63
CA LEU A 15 2.55 -33.59 -0.96
C LEU A 15 2.73 -32.59 0.19
N THR A 16 3.92 -32.54 0.82
CA THR A 16 4.26 -31.54 1.85
C THR A 16 5.05 -30.35 1.29
N ALA A 17 5.32 -30.33 -0.01
CA ALA A 17 5.67 -29.10 -0.71
C ALA A 17 4.42 -28.21 -0.78
N CYS A 18 4.05 -27.63 0.36
CA CYS A 18 3.28 -26.40 0.38
C CYS A 18 4.09 -25.35 -0.37
N ASP A 19 3.85 -25.21 -1.68
CA ASP A 19 4.01 -23.99 -2.49
C ASP A 19 5.22 -23.08 -2.17
N GLY A 20 6.37 -23.67 -1.83
CA GLY A 20 7.60 -22.95 -1.48
C GLY A 20 8.50 -22.64 -2.67
N TRP A 21 8.05 -22.92 -3.90
CA TRP A 21 8.80 -22.70 -5.15
C TRP A 21 8.15 -21.61 -6.03
N ARG A 22 7.51 -20.62 -5.42
CA ARG A 22 7.02 -19.43 -6.15
C ARG A 22 7.43 -18.15 -5.42
N SER A 23 8.70 -17.76 -5.58
CA SER A 23 9.13 -16.37 -5.85
C SER A 23 10.62 -16.14 -5.58
N VAL A 24 11.48 -16.96 -6.18
CA VAL A 24 12.84 -16.46 -6.47
C VAL A 24 12.69 -15.47 -7.62
N GLY A 25 12.55 -14.18 -7.31
CA GLY A 25 12.98 -13.13 -8.25
C GLY A 25 12.00 -12.08 -8.76
N LYS A 26 10.80 -11.91 -8.19
CA LYS A 26 10.05 -10.63 -8.32
C LYS A 26 9.26 -10.35 -7.04
N GLY A 27 9.95 -9.79 -6.06
CA GLY A 27 9.27 -9.02 -5.02
C GLY A 27 8.43 -7.95 -5.70
N VAL A 28 7.23 -7.71 -5.20
CA VAL A 28 6.43 -6.56 -5.65
C VAL A 28 7.26 -5.33 -5.30
N GLU A 29 7.85 -4.70 -6.30
CA GLU A 29 8.56 -3.44 -6.13
C GLU A 29 7.48 -2.37 -5.97
N VAL A 30 7.14 -2.08 -4.71
CA VAL A 30 6.23 -1.00 -4.38
C VAL A 30 6.96 0.29 -4.71
N SER A 31 6.64 0.87 -5.86
CA SER A 31 7.12 2.20 -6.22
C SER A 31 6.73 3.17 -5.11
N ASP A 32 7.69 4.00 -4.67
CA ASP A 32 7.46 5.02 -3.65
C ASP A 32 6.22 5.88 -3.97
N LEU A 33 5.49 6.29 -2.93
CA LEU A 33 4.38 7.23 -3.10
C LEU A 33 4.87 8.50 -3.82
N PRO A 34 4.03 9.07 -4.71
CA PRO A 34 4.38 10.31 -5.39
C PRO A 34 4.73 11.39 -4.35
N PRO A 35 5.72 12.25 -4.60
CA PRO A 35 6.22 13.22 -3.62
C PRO A 35 5.11 14.13 -3.07
N ALA A 36 4.08 14.40 -3.87
CA ALA A 36 2.91 15.16 -3.44
C ALA A 36 2.12 14.48 -2.31
N ALA A 37 2.04 13.14 -2.29
CA ALA A 37 1.33 12.38 -1.27
C ALA A 37 2.12 12.26 0.06
N ARG A 38 3.41 12.61 0.06
CA ARG A 38 4.28 12.62 1.24
C ARG A 38 4.24 13.94 2.02
N LEU A 39 3.60 14.97 1.46
CA LEU A 39 3.51 16.28 2.09
C LEU A 39 2.47 16.26 3.20
N GLU A 40 2.84 16.78 4.37
CA GLU A 40 1.92 16.99 5.49
C GLU A 40 0.83 18.02 5.14
N CYS A 41 -0.36 17.79 5.67
CA CYS A 41 -1.45 18.76 5.61
C CYS A 41 -1.28 19.80 6.71
N LYS A 42 -1.52 21.08 6.39
CA LYS A 42 -1.43 22.13 7.40
C LYS A 42 -2.57 21.99 8.41
N SER A 43 -2.27 22.22 9.68
CA SER A 43 -3.31 22.25 10.71
C SER A 43 -4.22 23.46 10.53
N PRO A 44 -5.52 23.36 10.87
CA PRO A 44 -6.45 24.49 10.82
C PRO A 44 -5.96 25.69 11.66
N ALA A 45 -5.25 25.42 12.76
CA ALA A 45 -4.70 26.45 13.64
C ALA A 45 -3.72 27.40 12.93
N ALA A 46 -3.09 26.97 11.83
CA ALA A 46 -2.23 27.83 11.02
C ALA A 46 -2.99 28.99 10.33
N PHE A 47 -4.31 28.87 10.16
CA PHE A 47 -5.13 29.84 9.43
C PHE A 47 -5.86 30.84 10.35
N LEU A 48 -5.90 30.58 11.66
CA LEU A 48 -6.64 31.40 12.64
C LEU A 48 -6.06 32.82 12.87
N ARG A 49 -4.93 33.16 12.23
CA ARG A 49 -4.29 34.48 12.36
C ARG A 49 -4.74 35.50 11.30
N ALA A 50 -5.66 35.13 10.41
CA ALA A 50 -6.24 36.09 9.47
C ALA A 50 -7.32 36.93 10.16
N GLY A 51 -7.44 38.21 9.79
CA GLY A 51 -8.34 39.16 10.44
C GLY A 51 -9.82 39.05 10.06
N ASP A 52 -10.14 38.24 9.05
CA ASP A 52 -11.48 38.10 8.48
C ASP A 52 -11.88 36.61 8.44
N PHE A 53 -13.05 36.29 9.02
CA PHE A 53 -13.59 34.94 9.08
C PHE A 53 -13.86 34.34 7.71
N GLU A 54 -14.28 35.14 6.72
CA GLU A 54 -14.54 34.66 5.37
C GLU A 54 -13.23 34.21 4.71
N ILE A 55 -12.17 35.00 4.90
CA ILE A 55 -10.82 34.68 4.40
C ILE A 55 -10.24 33.46 5.14
N ILE A 56 -10.47 33.35 6.45
CA ILE A 56 -10.06 32.17 7.23
C ILE A 56 -10.75 30.91 6.68
N ALA A 57 -12.08 30.95 6.54
CA ALA A 57 -12.88 29.82 6.09
C ALA A 57 -12.51 29.40 4.66
N GLY A 58 -12.32 30.36 3.75
CA GLY A 58 -11.87 30.09 2.38
C GLY A 58 -10.50 29.39 2.35
N ARG A 59 -9.51 29.94 3.07
CA ARG A 59 -8.16 29.35 3.11
C ARG A 59 -8.11 27.98 3.76
N MET A 60 -8.92 27.75 4.80
CA MET A 60 -9.07 26.43 5.40
C MET A 60 -9.71 25.45 4.42
N GLY A 61 -10.76 25.87 3.71
CA GLY A 61 -11.43 25.07 2.68
C GLY A 61 -10.48 24.64 1.56
N ASP A 62 -9.70 25.58 1.02
CA ASP A 62 -8.71 25.30 -0.03
C ASP A 62 -7.66 24.28 0.43
N GLU A 63 -7.17 24.41 1.67
CA GLU A 63 -6.18 23.48 2.21
C GLU A 63 -6.79 22.10 2.48
N LEU A 64 -8.05 22.03 2.92
CA LEU A 64 -8.76 20.75 3.08
C LEU A 64 -8.90 20.04 1.73
N ILE A 65 -9.32 20.75 0.68
CA ILE A 65 -9.42 20.19 -0.68
C ILE A 65 -8.06 19.68 -1.16
N ARG A 66 -7.01 20.50 -1.00
CA ARG A 66 -5.64 20.10 -1.38
C ARG A 66 -5.12 18.91 -0.58
N CYS A 67 -5.44 18.85 0.72
CA CYS A 67 -5.08 17.73 1.58
C CYS A 67 -5.75 16.43 1.12
N GLU A 68 -7.06 16.45 0.89
CA GLU A 68 -7.82 15.26 0.48
C GLU A 68 -7.42 14.78 -0.92
N GLN A 69 -7.12 15.68 -1.86
CA GLN A 69 -6.54 15.31 -3.15
C GLN A 69 -5.23 14.53 -2.99
N ARG A 70 -4.32 14.98 -2.10
CA ARG A 70 -3.07 14.27 -1.80
C ARG A 70 -3.31 12.93 -1.14
N ARG A 71 -4.27 12.85 -0.21
CA ARG A 71 -4.68 11.61 0.45
C ARG A 71 -5.22 10.59 -0.56
N GLY A 72 -5.99 11.04 -1.55
CA GLY A 72 -6.46 10.21 -2.65
C GLY A 72 -5.33 9.53 -3.43
N LEU A 73 -4.21 10.21 -3.66
CA LEU A 73 -3.03 9.63 -4.29
C LEU A 73 -2.39 8.51 -3.43
N ALA A 74 -2.39 8.69 -2.10
CA ALA A 74 -1.88 7.67 -1.19
C ALA A 74 -2.78 6.42 -1.16
N VAL A 75 -4.11 6.62 -1.14
CA VAL A 75 -5.09 5.53 -1.17
C VAL A 75 -5.00 4.74 -2.47
N GLN A 76 -4.91 5.41 -3.62
CA GLN A 76 -4.74 4.74 -4.91
C GLN A 76 -3.45 3.91 -4.97
N GLY A 77 -2.35 4.42 -4.40
CA GLY A 77 -1.11 3.65 -4.26
C GLY A 77 -1.31 2.39 -3.42
N PHE A 78 -2.03 2.49 -2.30
CA PHE A 78 -2.32 1.35 -1.42
C PHE A 78 -3.24 0.31 -2.08
N ASP A 79 -4.31 0.75 -2.75
CA ASP A 79 -5.21 -0.14 -3.48
C ASP A 79 -4.47 -0.89 -4.60
N GLY A 80 -3.60 -0.20 -5.35
CA GLY A 80 -2.75 -0.83 -6.35
C GLY A 80 -1.82 -1.91 -5.77
N VAL A 81 -1.26 -1.68 -4.57
CA VAL A 81 -0.46 -2.70 -3.87
C VAL A 81 -1.32 -3.86 -3.39
N ARG A 82 -2.50 -3.58 -2.82
CA ARG A 82 -3.42 -4.62 -2.34
C ARG A 82 -3.85 -5.54 -3.49
N ASP A 83 -4.22 -4.97 -4.63
CA ASP A 83 -4.65 -5.73 -5.80
C ASP A 83 -3.50 -6.57 -6.40
N ALA A 84 -2.27 -6.05 -6.38
CA ALA A 84 -1.07 -6.79 -6.80
C ALA A 84 -0.74 -7.98 -5.88
N VAL A 85 -1.11 -7.91 -4.59
CA VAL A 85 -0.94 -9.01 -3.63
C VAL A 85 -2.11 -10.00 -3.68
N ALA A 86 -3.34 -9.51 -3.88
CA ALA A 86 -4.55 -10.34 -3.91
C ALA A 86 -4.70 -11.19 -5.19
N THR A 87 -3.95 -10.87 -6.25
CA THR A 87 -3.95 -11.59 -7.53
C THR A 87 -2.89 -12.69 -7.62
N LYS A 88 -2.16 -12.96 -6.53
CA LYS A 88 -1.28 -14.15 -6.38
C LYS A 88 -1.98 -15.25 -5.60
#